data_AF-A0A2M8P8U0-F1
#
_entry.id   AF-A0A2M8P8U0-F1
#
_cell.length_a   1.000
_cell.length_b   1.000
_cell.length_c   1.000
_cell.angle_alpha   90.00
_cell.angle_beta   90.00
_cell.angle_gamma   90.00
#
_symmetry.space_group_name_H-M   'P 1'
#
loop_
_entity.id
_entity.type
_entity.pdbx_description
1 polymer ?
#
loop_
_entity_poly.entity_id
_entity_poly.type
_entity_poly.pdbx_seq_one_letter_code
_entity_poly.pdbx_strand_id
1 'polypeptide(L)'
;MPFVANTPYRVMYMHMNDQPPALQKYDPALPESLNAVIQRAMAKAPEDRFPSAVALVEAFEEALRAVPSQVNISAAQQSPLAAEPKASPNTTTPTRRRWLLIGLIMVVALSAIVIAVMLSGRS
;
A
#
# COMPACT_ATOMS: atom_id res chain seq x y z
N MET A 1 -10.35 4.76 4.81
CA MET A 1 -10.57 4.04 6.09
C MET A 1 -10.56 2.54 5.81
N PRO A 2 -9.75 1.73 6.52
CA PRO A 2 -9.63 0.28 6.27
C PRO A 2 -10.77 -0.55 6.87
N PHE A 3 -11.48 -0.03 7.88
CA PHE A 3 -12.61 -0.70 8.51
C PHE A 3 -13.94 -0.18 7.96
N VAL A 4 -14.87 -1.10 7.71
CA VAL A 4 -16.21 -0.80 7.18
C VAL A 4 -17.24 -1.58 7.99
N ALA A 5 -18.24 -0.88 8.52
CA ALA A 5 -19.37 -1.49 9.20
C ALA A 5 -20.62 -0.63 9.04
N ASN A 6 -21.78 -1.23 9.26
CA ASN A 6 -23.09 -0.58 9.07
C ASN A 6 -23.40 0.48 10.14
N THR A 7 -22.61 0.56 11.22
CA THR A 7 -22.78 1.56 12.28
C THR A 7 -21.45 2.20 12.68
N PRO A 8 -21.45 3.50 13.03
CA PRO A 8 -20.24 4.18 13.51
C PRO A 8 -19.62 3.53 14.75
N TYR A 9 -20.47 3.06 15.67
CA TYR A 9 -20.03 2.34 16.87
C TYR A 9 -19.20 1.11 16.52
N ARG A 10 -19.61 0.34 15.50
CA ARG A 10 -18.88 -0.86 15.09
C ARG A 10 -17.54 -0.52 14.42
N VAL A 11 -17.48 0.57 13.64
CA VAL A 11 -16.20 1.06 13.08
C VAL A 11 -15.24 1.49 14.20
N MET A 12 -15.74 2.21 15.21
CA MET A 12 -14.96 2.57 16.40
C MET A 12 -14.43 1.33 17.13
N TYR A 13 -15.29 0.33 17.35
CA TYR A 13 -14.90 -0.93 17.95
C TYR A 13 -13.77 -1.62 17.17
N MET A 14 -13.87 -1.68 15.84
CA MET A 14 -12.84 -2.27 14.97
C MET A 14 -11.50 -1.51 15.08
N HIS A 15 -11.54 -0.18 15.15
CA HIS A 15 -10.32 0.60 15.35
C HIS A 15 -9.63 0.30 16.69
N MET A 16 -10.38 -0.02 17.74
CA MET A 16 -9.84 -0.33 19.06
C MET A 16 -9.36 -1.78 19.20
N ASN A 17 -10.09 -2.73 18.61
CA ASN A 17 -9.92 -4.16 18.91
C ASN A 17 -9.39 -4.98 17.73
N ASP A 18 -9.80 -4.65 16.51
CA ASP A 18 -9.55 -5.51 15.35
C ASP A 18 -8.22 -5.13 14.67
N GLN A 19 -7.49 -6.15 14.23
CA GLN A 19 -6.34 -5.93 13.36
C GLN A 19 -6.79 -5.44 11.97
N PRO A 20 -5.98 -4.60 11.29
CA PRO A 20 -6.29 -4.21 9.92
C PRO A 20 -6.33 -5.45 9.02
N PRO A 21 -7.21 -5.48 8.01
CA PRO A 21 -7.16 -6.49 6.97
C PRO A 21 -5.81 -6.45 6.25
N ALA A 22 -5.27 -7.62 5.91
CA ALA A 22 -4.04 -7.71 5.13
C ALA A 22 -4.18 -6.96 3.80
N LEU A 23 -3.13 -6.28 3.36
CA LEU A 23 -3.10 -5.52 2.11
C LEU A 23 -3.43 -6.40 0.89
N GLN A 24 -3.02 -7.67 0.92
CA GLN A 24 -3.28 -8.66 -0.12
C GLN A 24 -4.77 -8.93 -0.34
N LYS A 25 -5.64 -8.58 0.62
CA LYS A 25 -7.10 -8.62 0.45
C LYS A 25 -7.57 -7.60 -0.60
N TYR A 26 -6.83 -6.50 -0.76
CA TYR A 26 -7.15 -5.44 -1.71
C TYR A 26 -6.38 -5.59 -3.03
N ASP A 27 -5.12 -5.99 -2.95
CA ASP A 27 -4.29 -6.28 -4.13
C ASP A 27 -3.27 -7.41 -3.82
N PRO A 28 -3.48 -8.62 -4.35
CA PRO A 28 -2.58 -9.77 -4.13
C PRO A 28 -1.16 -9.57 -4.66
N ALA A 29 -0.93 -8.62 -5.58
CA ALA A 29 0.40 -8.33 -6.11
C ALA A 29 1.26 -7.51 -5.13
N LEU A 30 0.68 -7.02 -4.03
CA LEU A 30 1.41 -6.23 -3.05
C LEU A 30 2.37 -7.06 -2.21
N PRO A 31 3.58 -6.54 -1.94
CA PRO A 31 4.60 -7.27 -1.17
C PRO A 31 4.15 -7.57 0.25
N GLU A 32 4.56 -8.73 0.76
CA GLU A 32 4.32 -9.08 2.17
C GLU A 32 5.06 -8.15 3.13
N SER A 33 6.27 -7.71 2.76
CA SER A 33 7.05 -6.69 3.49
C SER A 33 6.24 -5.41 3.71
N LEU A 34 5.49 -4.97 2.69
CA LEU A 34 4.65 -3.77 2.76
C LEU A 34 3.47 -3.99 3.73
N ASN A 35 2.87 -5.17 3.70
CA ASN A 35 1.81 -5.52 4.63
C ASN A 35 2.31 -5.51 6.08
N ALA A 36 3.51 -6.05 6.34
CA ALA A 36 4.10 -6.04 7.67
C ALA A 36 4.30 -4.60 8.22
N VAL A 37 4.77 -3.68 7.37
CA VAL A 37 4.91 -2.26 7.75
C VAL A 37 3.56 -1.65 8.12
N ILE A 38 2.50 -1.87 7.32
CA ILE A 38 1.17 -1.34 7.61
C ILE A 38 0.57 -1.95 8.88
N GLN A 39 0.71 -3.25 9.08
CA GLN A 39 0.23 -3.93 10.29
C GLN A 39 0.90 -3.35 11.55
N ARG A 40 2.21 -3.12 11.49
CA ARG A 40 2.97 -2.49 12.59
C ARG A 40 2.55 -1.04 12.82
N ALA A 41 2.39 -0.25 11.76
CA ALA A 41 1.96 1.14 11.86
C ALA A 41 0.59 1.28 12.54
N MET A 42 -0.29 0.28 12.33
CA MET A 42 -1.65 0.23 12.88
C MET A 42 -1.79 -0.62 14.15
N ALA A 43 -0.68 -1.01 14.79
CA ALA A 43 -0.69 -1.78 16.02
C ALA A 43 -1.48 -1.05 17.12
N LYS A 44 -2.15 -1.81 18.01
CA LYS A 44 -3.00 -1.21 19.05
C LYS A 44 -2.14 -0.61 20.16
N ALA A 45 -1.17 -1.38 20.62
CA ALA A 45 -0.14 -0.94 21.55
C ALA A 45 0.79 0.07 20.86
N PRO A 46 0.94 1.31 21.39
CA PRO A 46 1.84 2.31 20.83
C PRO A 46 3.30 1.86 20.77
N GLU A 47 3.75 1.05 21.73
CA GLU A 47 5.09 0.47 21.81
C GLU A 47 5.43 -0.47 20.65
N ASP A 48 4.41 -1.10 20.05
CA ASP A 48 4.59 -1.97 18.88
C ASP A 48 4.68 -1.16 17.57
N ARG A 49 4.36 0.14 17.59
CA ARG A 49 4.39 1.00 16.40
C ARG A 49 5.81 1.47 16.07
N PHE A 50 5.91 2.27 15.02
CA PHE A 50 7.12 3.00 14.73
C PHE A 50 7.30 4.15 15.73
N PRO A 51 8.53 4.37 16.22
CA PRO A 51 8.81 5.41 17.21
C PRO A 51 8.66 6.84 16.65
N SER A 52 8.67 6.99 15.33
CA SER A 52 8.50 8.27 14.66
C SER A 52 7.91 8.08 13.26
N ALA A 53 7.38 9.18 12.69
CA ALA A 53 6.94 9.20 11.31
C ALA A 53 8.10 8.95 10.33
N VAL A 54 9.31 9.40 10.66
CA VAL A 54 10.51 9.15 9.83
C VAL A 54 10.81 7.65 9.79
N ALA A 55 10.79 6.96 10.93
CA ALA A 55 11.02 5.52 11.00
C ALA A 55 9.97 4.71 10.21
N LEU A 56 8.71 5.18 10.18
CA LEU A 56 7.68 4.60 9.33
C LEU A 56 8.01 4.75 7.84
N VAL A 57 8.42 5.95 7.42
CA VAL A 57 8.76 6.24 6.02
C VAL A 57 9.96 5.40 5.57
N GLU A 58 11.01 5.31 6.39
CA GLU A 58 12.19 4.49 6.10
C GLU A 58 11.82 3.02 5.89
N ALA A 59 11.04 2.44 6.82
CA ALA A 59 10.58 1.06 6.70
C ALA A 59 9.67 0.84 5.48
N PHE A 60 8.85 1.83 5.15
CA PHE A 60 7.98 1.78 3.96
C PHE A 60 8.80 1.80 2.66
N GLU A 61 9.82 2.65 2.57
CA GLU A 61 10.74 2.68 1.42
C GLU A 61 11.51 1.37 1.27
N GLU A 62 12.01 0.81 2.37
CA GLU A 62 12.71 -0.47 2.37
C GLU A 62 11.79 -1.61 1.88
N ALA A 63 10.55 -1.64 2.37
CA ALA A 63 9.57 -2.65 1.95
C ALA A 63 9.26 -2.59 0.45
N LEU A 64 9.29 -1.40 -0.16
CA LEU A 64 9.11 -1.22 -1.60
C LEU A 64 10.34 -1.61 -2.43
N ARG A 65 11.56 -1.40 -1.89
CA ARG A 65 12.81 -1.85 -2.54
C ARG A 65 12.98 -3.36 -2.50
N ALA A 66 12.43 -4.01 -1.49
CA ALA A 66 12.46 -5.46 -1.32
C ALA A 66 11.62 -6.24 -2.34
N VAL A 67 10.90 -5.56 -3.25
CA VAL A 67 10.28 -6.22 -4.40
C VAL A 67 11.38 -6.63 -5.36
N PRO A 68 11.69 -7.93 -5.51
CA PRO A 68 12.56 -8.35 -6.60
C PRO A 68 11.88 -7.89 -7.87
N SER A 69 12.49 -6.91 -8.53
CA SER A 69 12.13 -6.57 -9.89
C SER A 69 12.35 -7.85 -10.67
N GLN A 70 11.26 -8.56 -10.96
CA GLN A 70 11.25 -9.65 -11.93
C GLN A 70 11.45 -9.02 -13.31
N VAL A 71 12.60 -8.38 -13.49
CA VAL A 71 13.21 -8.15 -14.77
C VAL A 71 13.72 -9.53 -15.17
N ASN A 72 12.77 -10.35 -15.62
CA ASN A 72 13.04 -11.54 -16.42
C ASN A 72 13.67 -11.06 -17.72
N ILE A 73 14.95 -10.68 -17.68
CA ILE A 73 15.83 -10.82 -18.83
C ILE A 73 16.17 -12.30 -18.87
N SER A 74 15.15 -13.12 -19.14
CA SER A 74 15.38 -14.50 -19.52
C SER A 74 16.13 -14.41 -20.84
N ALA A 75 17.40 -14.82 -20.77
CA ALA A 75 18.37 -14.90 -21.84
C ALA A 75 17.74 -15.16 -23.22
N ALA A 76 17.48 -14.11 -23.98
CA ALA A 76 17.15 -14.19 -25.41
C ALA A 76 18.39 -14.49 -26.26
N GLN A 77 19.34 -15.27 -25.72
CA GLN A 77 20.63 -15.49 -26.35
C GLN A 77 21.14 -16.88 -26.03
N GLN A 78 20.40 -17.90 -26.49
CA GLN A 78 20.93 -19.20 -26.94
C GLN A 78 19.79 -20.10 -27.46
N SER A 79 19.50 -20.01 -28.76
CA SER A 79 19.43 -21.16 -29.68
C SER A 79 18.93 -20.72 -31.06
N PRO A 80 19.72 -20.92 -32.13
CA PRO A 80 19.26 -20.71 -33.49
C PRO A 80 18.39 -21.89 -33.98
N LEU A 81 17.29 -21.53 -34.64
CA LEU A 81 16.72 -22.24 -35.80
C LEU A 81 15.86 -23.51 -35.54
N ALA A 82 14.53 -23.33 -35.44
CA ALA A 82 13.50 -24.09 -36.19
C ALA A 82 12.06 -23.71 -35.74
N ALA A 83 11.25 -23.17 -36.68
CA ALA A 83 9.79 -23.31 -36.91
C ALA A 83 8.80 -23.30 -35.69
N GLU A 84 7.66 -22.61 -35.64
CA GLU A 84 6.81 -21.82 -36.54
C GLU A 84 5.74 -21.11 -35.63
N PRO A 85 5.12 -19.99 -36.04
CA PRO A 85 4.34 -19.11 -35.17
C PRO A 85 2.88 -19.56 -35.01
N LYS A 86 2.43 -19.77 -33.77
CA LYS A 86 1.01 -19.71 -33.41
C LYS A 86 0.76 -18.56 -32.45
N ALA A 87 0.11 -17.54 -33.00
CA ALA A 87 -0.38 -16.37 -32.32
C ALA A 87 -1.40 -16.73 -31.22
N SER A 88 -1.25 -16.13 -30.04
CA SER A 88 -2.39 -15.70 -29.23
C SER A 88 -1.97 -14.45 -28.42
N PRO A 89 -2.48 -13.25 -28.76
CA PRO A 89 -2.12 -12.01 -28.09
C PRO A 89 -3.07 -11.75 -26.93
N ASN A 90 -2.67 -12.11 -25.71
CA ASN A 90 -3.39 -11.66 -24.51
C ASN A 90 -2.61 -10.54 -23.85
N THR A 91 -2.59 -9.37 -24.51
CA THR A 91 -2.15 -8.10 -23.92
C THR A 91 -3.34 -7.49 -23.18
N THR A 92 -3.46 -7.78 -21.88
CA THR A 92 -4.24 -6.94 -20.97
C THR A 92 -3.30 -6.17 -20.08
N THR A 93 -2.94 -4.96 -20.51
CA THR A 93 -2.25 -3.95 -19.73
C THR A 93 -3.28 -3.21 -18.86
N PRO A 94 -3.26 -3.27 -17.52
CA PRO A 94 -4.11 -2.41 -16.72
C PRO A 94 -3.37 -1.10 -16.39
N THR A 95 -3.77 -0.06 -17.12
CA THR A 95 -3.95 1.36 -16.75
C THR A 95 -3.32 1.86 -15.43
N ARG A 96 -2.04 2.24 -15.51
CA ARG A 96 -1.28 2.96 -14.46
C ARG A 96 -1.72 4.42 -14.19
N ARG A 97 -2.70 4.94 -14.92
CA ARG A 97 -3.00 6.39 -14.96
C ARG A 97 -4.05 6.85 -13.94
N ARG A 98 -4.78 5.92 -13.30
CA ARG A 98 -5.85 6.24 -12.34
C ARG A 98 -5.37 6.46 -10.89
N TRP A 99 -4.18 5.96 -10.53
CA TRP A 99 -3.65 6.03 -9.16
C TRP A 99 -3.00 7.38 -8.80
N LEU A 100 -2.66 8.21 -9.80
CA LEU A 100 -2.07 9.53 -9.57
C LEU A 100 -3.07 10.54 -8.98
N LEU A 101 -4.38 10.35 -9.21
CA LEU A 101 -5.41 11.28 -8.72
C LEU A 101 -5.81 11.01 -7.26
N ILE A 102 -5.67 9.78 -6.78
CA ILE A 102 -6.10 9.38 -5.42
C ILE A 102 -5.08 9.82 -4.37
N GLY A 103 -3.77 9.80 -4.71
CA GLY A 103 -2.70 10.26 -3.81
C GLY A 103 -2.79 11.75 -3.48
N LEU A 104 -3.18 12.60 -4.45
CA LEU A 104 -3.26 14.05 -4.27
C LEU A 104 -4.39 14.46 -3.31
N ILE A 105 -5.53 13.76 -3.35
CA ILE A 105 -6.70 14.07 -2.51
C ILE A 105 -6.42 13.74 -1.03
N MET A 106 -5.66 12.67 -0.74
CA MET A 106 -5.28 12.30 0.61
C MET A 106 -4.35 13.33 1.28
N VAL A 107 -3.41 13.91 0.53
CA VAL A 107 -2.47 14.92 1.05
C VAL A 107 -3.18 16.23 1.40
N VAL A 108 -4.15 16.66 0.58
CA VAL A 108 -4.95 17.87 0.83
C VAL A 108 -5.88 17.70 2.03
N ALA A 109 -6.43 16.50 2.23
CA ALA A 109 -7.25 16.22 3.40
C ALA A 109 -6.43 16.21 4.71
N LEU A 110 -5.21 15.66 4.69
CA LEU A 110 -4.31 15.64 5.84
C LEU A 110 -3.83 17.04 6.24
N SER A 111 -3.53 17.92 5.28
CA SER A 111 -3.10 19.29 5.58
C SER A 111 -4.22 20.12 6.22
N ALA A 112 -5.48 19.95 5.77
CA ALA A 112 -6.63 20.66 6.33
C ALA A 112 -6.90 20.28 7.81
N ILE A 113 -6.70 19.01 8.17
CA ILE A 113 -6.91 18.51 9.54
C ILE A 113 -5.86 19.08 10.49
N VAL A 114 -4.59 19.17 10.06
CA VAL A 114 -3.50 19.74 10.88
C VAL A 114 -3.72 21.23 11.13
N ILE A 115 -4.21 21.97 10.13
CA ILE A 115 -4.53 23.41 10.26
C ILE A 115 -5.70 23.61 11.22
N ALA A 116 -6.73 22.78 11.14
CA ALA A 116 -7.89 22.86 12.03
C ALA A 116 -7.50 22.61 13.50
N VAL A 117 -6.64 21.61 13.76
CA VAL A 117 -6.18 21.28 15.12
C VAL A 117 -5.31 22.39 15.72
N MET A 118 -4.48 23.05 14.90
CA MET A 118 -3.67 24.21 15.32
C MET A 118 -4.50 25.45 15.68
N LEU A 119 -5.67 25.63 15.07
CA LEU A 119 -6.58 26.75 15.38
C LEU A 119 -7.42 26.50 16.65
N SER A 120 -7.75 25.25 16.95
CA SER A 120 -8.51 24.86 18.15
C SER A 120 -7.69 24.76 19.44
N GLY A 121 -6.36 24.78 19.35
CA GLY A 121 -5.47 24.66 20.52
C GLY A 121 -5.07 25.97 21.19
N ARG A 122 -5.64 27.12 20.78
CA ARG A 122 -5.23 28.46 21.24
C ARG A 122 -6.35 29.29 21.89
N SER A 123 -7.30 28.63 22.55
CA SER A 123 -8.34 29.27 23.39
C SER A 123 -8.15 28.93 24.85
#